data_AF-A0A3D5DS44-F1
#
_entry.id   AF-A0A3D5DS44-F1
#
_cell.length_a   1.000
_cell.length_b   1.000
_cell.length_c   1.000
_cell.angle_alpha   90.00
_cell.angle_beta   90.00
_cell.angle_gamma   90.00
#
_symmetry.space_group_name_H-M   'P 1'
#
loop_
_entity.id
_entity.type
_entity.pdbx_description
1 polymer ?
#
loop_
_entity_poly.entity_id
_entity_poly.type
_entity_poly.pdbx_seq_one_letter_code
_entity_poly.pdbx_strand_id
1 'polypeptide(L)'
;SAGGQSFELMSVSHNGGATWSPPAPVVGPVHQPGIFDPVQGRPEIDGIAGARSDLAPAPSVDIANGAPTGNGATNHMVMSFVSSRATANEKPHVYFTESSDHGVSWTAPQQIETHGDRGFYTAPAISPDGSTVYVVYNAFTTPYQANTSNPRDLVGVVMQGTVNSSGVTGSWSTLNRGATGDARGSSANSQIAEFLGDYVYAVATNTFGAAVWNDTRNAQDCPAVDTYRENLQQGIALNPPTSCGATSTFGNSDIYSFSSAP
;
A
#
# COMPACT_ATOMS: atom_id res chain seq x y z
N SER A 1 -1.14 3.63 25.79
CA SER A 1 0.02 2.76 26.06
C SER A 1 1.10 3.60 26.73
N ALA A 2 1.78 3.07 27.75
CA ALA A 2 2.84 3.74 28.50
C ALA A 2 4.25 3.37 27.96
N GLY A 3 4.40 3.36 26.63
CA GLY A 3 5.65 3.00 25.94
C GLY A 3 5.45 3.24 24.44
N GLY A 4 6.29 4.08 23.83
CA GLY A 4 6.12 4.68 22.49
C GLY A 4 6.21 3.72 21.29
N GLN A 5 5.48 2.60 21.34
CA GLN A 5 5.30 1.67 20.24
C GLN A 5 3.91 1.87 19.60
N SER A 6 3.87 1.89 18.27
CA SER A 6 2.63 1.97 17.50
C SER A 6 2.05 0.58 17.27
N PHE A 7 0.72 0.47 17.32
CA PHE A 7 -0.02 -0.77 17.09
C PHE A 7 -1.23 -0.45 16.23
N GLU A 8 -1.65 -1.40 15.40
CA GLU A 8 -3.01 -1.37 14.88
C GLU A 8 -3.96 -1.79 15.96
N LEU A 9 -5.08 -1.07 16.04
CA LEU A 9 -6.06 -1.22 17.11
C LEU A 9 -7.42 -1.57 16.54
N MET A 10 -8.17 -2.40 17.26
CA MET A 10 -9.54 -2.76 16.94
C MET A 10 -10.47 -2.36 18.08
N SER A 11 -11.57 -1.70 17.72
CA SER A 11 -12.73 -1.49 18.58
C SER A 11 -13.92 -2.18 17.94
N VAL A 12 -14.77 -2.80 18.75
CA VAL A 12 -15.91 -3.60 18.28
C VAL A 12 -17.21 -3.03 18.78
N SER A 13 -18.21 -3.00 17.91
CA SER A 13 -19.60 -2.71 18.27
C SER A 13 -20.47 -3.95 18.08
N HIS A 14 -21.34 -4.22 19.05
CA HIS A 14 -22.31 -5.32 19.00
C HIS A 14 -23.77 -4.83 18.89
N ASN A 15 -23.97 -3.52 18.70
CA ASN A 15 -25.28 -2.88 18.70
C ASN A 15 -25.44 -1.88 17.54
N GLY A 16 -24.93 -2.25 16.37
CA GLY A 16 -25.08 -1.44 15.16
C GLY A 16 -24.32 -0.12 15.20
N GLY A 17 -23.22 -0.05 15.95
CA GLY A 17 -22.37 1.14 16.05
C GLY A 17 -22.76 2.13 17.15
N ALA A 18 -23.80 1.85 17.94
CA ALA A 18 -24.25 2.76 19.00
C ALA A 18 -23.22 2.90 20.14
N THR A 19 -22.51 1.83 20.49
CA THR A 19 -21.39 1.85 21.44
C THR A 19 -20.25 0.96 20.95
N TRP A 20 -19.03 1.27 21.39
CA TRP A 20 -17.80 0.58 21.00
C TRP A 20 -17.00 0.13 22.22
N SER A 21 -16.32 -1.01 22.10
CA SER A 21 -15.32 -1.43 23.09
C SER A 21 -14.15 -0.43 23.15
N PRO A 22 -13.42 -0.37 24.27
CA PRO A 22 -12.08 0.22 24.29
C PRO A 22 -11.20 -0.40 23.18
N PRO A 23 -10.29 0.38 22.55
CA PRO A 23 -9.39 -0.15 21.54
C PRO A 23 -8.47 -1.23 22.11
N ALA A 24 -8.40 -2.37 21.43
CA ALA A 24 -7.50 -3.48 21.74
C ALA A 24 -6.42 -3.61 20.65
N PRO A 25 -5.16 -3.90 21.01
CA PRO A 25 -4.09 -4.10 20.03
C PRO A 25 -4.33 -5.36 19.20
N VAL A 26 -4.17 -5.23 17.88
CA VAL A 26 -4.25 -6.32 16.89
C VAL A 26 -2.85 -6.76 16.49
N VAL A 27 -2.05 -5.82 15.98
CA VAL A 27 -0.67 -6.07 15.56
C VAL A 27 0.23 -4.94 16.01
N GLY A 28 1.45 -5.29 16.42
CA GLY A 28 2.53 -4.35 16.61
C GLY A 28 3.74 -4.99 17.30
N PRO A 29 4.85 -4.24 17.44
CA PRO A 29 4.99 -2.85 17.02
C PRO A 29 4.97 -2.69 15.50
N VAL A 30 4.21 -1.71 15.01
CA VAL A 30 4.21 -1.26 13.61
C VAL A 30 5.17 -0.08 13.50
N HIS A 31 5.96 -0.04 12.43
CA HIS A 31 6.95 1.00 12.22
C HIS A 31 6.67 1.74 10.92
N GLN A 32 6.64 3.07 11.01
CA GLN A 32 6.59 3.96 9.85
C GLN A 32 7.80 3.72 8.95
N PRO A 33 7.61 3.22 7.72
CA PRO A 33 8.68 3.04 6.76
C PRO A 33 9.08 4.35 6.07
N GLY A 34 10.25 4.34 5.45
CA GLY A 34 10.79 5.45 4.67
C GLY A 34 11.69 6.38 5.46
N ILE A 35 12.35 7.32 4.78
CA ILE A 35 13.26 8.33 5.32
C ILE A 35 12.54 9.68 5.34
N PHE A 36 12.73 10.48 6.39
CA PHE A 36 12.10 11.80 6.50
C PHE A 36 12.71 12.80 5.52
N ASP A 37 11.86 13.42 4.71
CA ASP A 37 12.23 14.53 3.83
C ASP A 37 11.86 15.88 4.48
N PRO A 38 12.83 16.78 4.67
CA PRO A 38 12.60 18.07 5.32
C PRO A 38 11.83 19.08 4.46
N VAL A 39 11.86 18.96 3.13
CA VAL A 39 11.10 19.81 2.21
C VAL A 39 9.62 19.43 2.25
N GLN A 40 9.30 18.13 2.29
CA GLN A 40 7.92 17.65 2.35
C GLN A 40 7.34 17.59 3.76
N GLY A 41 8.21 17.48 4.77
CA GLY A 41 7.84 17.33 6.18
C GLY A 41 7.28 15.96 6.54
N ARG A 42 7.65 14.90 5.79
CA ARG A 42 7.06 13.54 5.92
C ARG A 42 8.02 12.46 5.38
N PRO A 43 7.81 11.17 5.67
CA PRO A 43 8.67 10.10 5.18
C PRO A 43 8.40 9.68 3.73
N GLU A 44 9.43 9.14 3.08
CA GLU A 44 9.45 8.65 1.69
C GLU A 44 10.17 7.30 1.60
N ILE A 45 9.69 6.39 0.75
CA ILE A 45 10.32 5.07 0.58
C ILE A 45 11.24 5.03 -0.66
N ASP A 46 10.92 5.77 -1.71
CA ASP A 46 11.54 5.66 -3.02
C ASP A 46 12.77 6.56 -3.23
N GLY A 47 12.82 7.70 -2.56
CA GLY A 47 13.93 8.64 -2.64
C GLY A 47 13.51 10.03 -2.19
N ILE A 48 14.47 10.94 -2.04
CA ILE A 48 14.18 12.35 -1.66
C ILE A 48 13.20 13.00 -2.65
N ALA A 49 12.30 13.86 -2.18
CA ALA A 49 11.20 14.41 -2.98
C ALA A 49 10.27 13.33 -3.57
N GLY A 50 10.28 12.12 -2.99
CA GLY A 50 9.51 10.97 -3.45
C GLY A 50 8.05 11.00 -3.05
N ALA A 51 7.37 9.88 -3.26
CA ALA A 51 5.99 9.73 -2.88
C ALA A 51 5.84 9.57 -1.36
N ARG A 52 4.86 10.27 -0.77
CA ARG A 52 4.62 10.24 0.68
C ARG A 52 4.29 8.82 1.18
N SER A 53 4.96 8.36 2.23
CA SER A 53 4.73 7.03 2.83
C SER A 53 4.01 7.07 4.18
N ASP A 54 3.53 8.23 4.64
CA ASP A 54 2.94 8.44 5.97
C ASP A 54 1.67 7.62 6.25
N LEU A 55 1.08 7.02 5.22
CA LEU A 55 -0.09 6.14 5.30
C LEU A 55 0.23 4.67 5.03
N ALA A 56 1.50 4.33 4.75
CA ALA A 56 1.93 2.95 4.51
C ALA A 56 1.62 2.01 5.70
N PRO A 57 1.80 2.43 6.98
CA PRO A 57 1.40 1.61 8.12
C PRO A 57 -0.09 1.40 8.28
N ALA A 58 -0.94 2.23 7.64
CA ALA A 58 -2.37 2.19 7.88
C ALA A 58 -2.94 0.80 7.51
N PRO A 59 -3.79 0.22 8.38
CA PRO A 59 -4.34 -1.09 8.14
C PRO A 59 -5.45 -1.00 7.10
N SER A 60 -5.44 -1.92 6.16
CA SER A 60 -6.57 -2.19 5.27
C SER A 60 -7.15 -3.55 5.63
N VAL A 61 -8.47 -3.61 5.82
CA VAL A 61 -9.18 -4.77 6.38
C VAL A 61 -10.36 -5.13 5.49
N ASP A 62 -10.59 -6.43 5.32
CA ASP A 62 -11.83 -6.97 4.74
C ASP A 62 -12.38 -8.11 5.60
N ILE A 63 -13.68 -8.40 5.46
CA ILE A 63 -14.38 -9.43 6.24
C ILE A 63 -15.27 -10.27 5.33
N ALA A 64 -15.17 -11.61 5.46
CA ALA A 64 -16.04 -12.57 4.79
C ALA A 64 -17.44 -12.59 5.44
N ASN A 65 -18.17 -11.50 5.27
CA ASN A 65 -19.47 -11.24 5.90
C ASN A 65 -20.65 -11.88 5.14
N GLY A 66 -20.39 -12.75 4.15
CA GLY A 66 -21.44 -13.41 3.35
C GLY A 66 -22.33 -12.44 2.55
N ALA A 67 -21.83 -11.25 2.20
CA ALA A 67 -22.59 -10.28 1.43
C ALA A 67 -23.19 -10.86 0.13
N PRO A 68 -24.38 -10.39 -0.29
CA PRO A 68 -25.16 -9.31 0.33
C PRO A 68 -26.11 -9.77 1.45
N THR A 69 -26.26 -11.07 1.69
CA THR A 69 -27.32 -11.60 2.58
C THR A 69 -26.84 -11.99 3.97
N GLY A 70 -25.53 -12.18 4.14
CA GLY A 70 -24.95 -12.80 5.34
C GLY A 70 -25.01 -14.33 5.35
N ASN A 71 -25.68 -14.95 4.38
CA ASN A 71 -25.80 -16.40 4.34
C ASN A 71 -24.44 -17.05 4.02
N GLY A 72 -24.00 -17.97 4.87
CA GLY A 72 -22.69 -18.61 4.74
C GLY A 72 -21.50 -17.76 5.20
N ALA A 73 -21.74 -16.60 5.84
CA ALA A 73 -20.68 -15.75 6.36
C ALA A 73 -19.80 -16.50 7.37
N THR A 74 -18.51 -16.60 7.07
CA THR A 74 -17.52 -17.11 8.03
C THR A 74 -17.08 -16.03 9.02
N ASN A 75 -17.29 -14.75 8.68
CA ASN A 75 -16.78 -13.58 9.40
C ASN A 75 -15.26 -13.61 9.59
N HIS A 76 -14.56 -14.33 8.72
CA HIS A 76 -13.10 -14.33 8.68
C HIS A 76 -12.64 -12.92 8.30
N MET A 77 -11.83 -12.31 9.16
CA MET A 77 -11.26 -10.99 8.95
C MET A 77 -9.83 -11.11 8.43
N VAL A 78 -9.49 -10.34 7.40
CA VAL A 78 -8.14 -10.26 6.86
C VAL A 78 -7.64 -8.84 6.92
N MET A 79 -6.36 -8.66 7.21
CA MET A 79 -5.73 -7.34 7.29
C MET A 79 -4.39 -7.37 6.56
N SER A 80 -4.13 -6.33 5.78
CA SER A 80 -2.80 -6.05 5.25
C SER A 80 -2.36 -4.64 5.58
N PHE A 81 -1.06 -4.46 5.80
CA PHE A 81 -0.44 -3.17 6.13
C PHE A 81 1.03 -3.18 5.68
N VAL A 82 1.63 -2.01 5.49
CA VAL A 82 3.06 -1.91 5.14
C VAL A 82 3.85 -1.44 6.35
N SER A 83 4.88 -2.18 6.72
CA SER A 83 5.73 -1.83 7.86
C SER A 83 7.19 -2.18 7.59
N SER A 84 8.10 -1.50 8.28
CA SER A 84 9.52 -1.81 8.25
C SER A 84 9.97 -2.48 9.56
N ARG A 85 11.19 -3.02 9.59
CA ARG A 85 11.76 -3.62 10.83
C ARG A 85 12.00 -2.60 11.94
N ALA A 86 12.15 -1.33 11.58
CA ALA A 86 12.35 -0.20 12.48
C ALA A 86 11.87 1.07 11.79
N THR A 87 11.55 2.11 12.56
CA THR A 87 11.23 3.44 12.03
C THR A 87 12.39 3.99 11.21
N ALA A 88 12.10 4.84 10.22
CA ALA A 88 13.12 5.45 9.37
C ALA A 88 13.90 4.43 8.51
N ASN A 89 13.22 3.40 8.00
CA ASN A 89 13.82 2.32 7.22
C ASN A 89 13.15 2.22 5.84
N GLU A 90 13.98 2.32 4.80
CA GLU A 90 13.62 2.29 3.37
C GLU A 90 13.30 0.90 2.80
N LYS A 91 13.33 -0.15 3.63
CA LYS A 91 13.00 -1.54 3.28
C LYS A 91 11.70 -2.00 3.96
N PRO A 92 10.55 -1.44 3.54
CA PRO A 92 9.24 -1.91 3.98
C PRO A 92 8.89 -3.27 3.40
N HIS A 93 8.01 -3.96 4.12
CA HIS A 93 7.41 -5.23 3.74
C HIS A 93 5.89 -5.09 3.72
N VAL A 94 5.23 -5.87 2.87
CA VAL A 94 3.76 -6.00 2.86
C VAL A 94 3.41 -7.13 3.83
N TYR A 95 2.83 -6.76 4.96
CA TYR A 95 2.41 -7.72 5.97
C TYR A 95 0.95 -8.10 5.80
N PHE A 96 0.66 -9.36 6.08
CA PHE A 96 -0.68 -9.93 6.16
C PHE A 96 -0.90 -10.60 7.52
N THR A 97 -2.07 -10.43 8.08
CA THR A 97 -2.56 -11.14 9.27
C THR A 97 -4.07 -11.34 9.15
N GLU A 98 -4.59 -12.33 9.85
CA GLU A 98 -6.01 -12.70 9.76
C GLU A 98 -6.54 -13.19 11.10
N SER A 99 -7.86 -13.18 11.23
CA SER A 99 -8.61 -13.68 12.38
C SER A 99 -9.80 -14.52 11.92
N SER A 100 -9.79 -15.78 12.33
CA SER A 100 -10.88 -16.73 12.10
C SER A 100 -11.87 -16.80 13.28
N ASP A 101 -11.69 -15.97 14.31
CA ASP A 101 -12.45 -15.99 15.57
C ASP A 101 -13.06 -14.62 15.91
N HIS A 102 -13.46 -13.89 14.86
CA HIS A 102 -14.18 -12.62 14.95
C HIS A 102 -13.36 -11.50 15.64
N GLY A 103 -12.04 -11.51 15.41
CA GLY A 103 -11.11 -10.51 15.92
C GLY A 103 -10.66 -10.74 17.37
N VAL A 104 -10.97 -11.91 17.97
CA VAL A 104 -10.52 -12.26 19.33
C VAL A 104 -9.02 -12.53 19.35
N SER A 105 -8.51 -13.24 18.35
CA SER A 105 -7.09 -13.46 18.13
C SER A 105 -6.71 -13.29 16.67
N TRP A 106 -5.45 -12.93 16.44
CA TRP A 106 -4.89 -12.68 15.11
C TRP A 106 -3.63 -13.50 14.91
N THR A 107 -3.41 -13.96 13.69
CA THR A 107 -2.19 -14.68 13.32
C THR A 107 -0.97 -13.76 13.39
N ALA A 108 0.22 -14.35 13.62
CA ALA A 108 1.46 -13.60 13.52
C ALA A 108 1.62 -13.05 12.09
N PRO A 109 1.98 -11.77 11.91
CA PRO A 109 2.07 -11.17 10.57
C PRO A 109 3.09 -11.89 9.69
N GLN A 110 2.70 -12.13 8.44
CA GLN A 110 3.51 -12.76 7.41
C GLN A 110 3.89 -11.75 6.34
N GLN A 111 5.12 -11.81 5.84
CA GLN A 111 5.53 -11.05 4.65
C GLN A 111 5.02 -11.78 3.41
N ILE A 112 4.37 -11.04 2.51
CA ILE A 112 3.70 -11.64 1.34
C ILE A 112 4.16 -11.03 0.02
N GLU A 113 4.94 -9.95 0.05
CA GLU A 113 5.48 -9.35 -1.18
C GLU A 113 6.41 -10.30 -1.91
N THR A 114 6.50 -10.14 -3.23
CA THR A 114 7.47 -10.90 -4.02
C THR A 114 8.90 -10.38 -3.82
N HIS A 115 9.88 -11.25 -4.03
CA HIS A 115 11.27 -10.96 -3.71
C HIS A 115 11.81 -9.67 -4.36
N GLY A 116 12.34 -8.76 -3.54
CA GLY A 116 12.95 -7.51 -3.97
C GLY A 116 11.99 -6.32 -4.02
N ASP A 117 10.69 -6.57 -3.89
CA ASP A 117 9.69 -5.51 -3.78
C ASP A 117 9.81 -4.79 -2.42
N ARG A 118 9.60 -3.48 -2.43
CA ARG A 118 9.50 -2.64 -1.25
C ARG A 118 8.09 -2.07 -1.18
N GLY A 119 7.25 -2.67 -0.35
CA GLY A 119 5.82 -2.34 -0.26
C GLY A 119 5.55 -0.86 0.03
N PHE A 120 4.46 -0.33 -0.54
CA PHE A 120 4.07 1.07 -0.38
C PHE A 120 2.62 1.23 0.10
N TYR A 121 1.67 0.73 -0.68
CA TYR A 121 0.26 0.61 -0.29
C TYR A 121 -0.20 -0.83 -0.46
N THR A 122 -1.15 -1.27 0.36
CA THR A 122 -1.72 -2.62 0.30
C THR A 122 -3.19 -2.63 0.67
N ALA A 123 -3.97 -3.53 0.08
CA ALA A 123 -5.35 -3.77 0.45
C ALA A 123 -5.71 -5.26 0.26
N PRO A 124 -6.31 -5.91 1.27
CA PRO A 124 -6.80 -7.27 1.13
C PRO A 124 -8.26 -7.28 0.66
N ALA A 125 -8.69 -8.42 0.14
CA ALA A 125 -10.08 -8.80 -0.01
C ALA A 125 -10.23 -10.30 0.25
N ILE A 126 -11.33 -10.73 0.86
CA ILE A 126 -11.63 -12.14 1.11
C ILE A 126 -12.98 -12.50 0.48
N SER A 127 -13.05 -13.67 -0.17
CA SER A 127 -14.29 -14.14 -0.77
C SER A 127 -15.41 -14.23 0.28
N PRO A 128 -16.68 -13.96 -0.08
CA PRO A 128 -17.79 -13.99 0.87
C PRO A 128 -17.94 -15.33 1.62
N ASP A 129 -17.54 -16.44 1.01
CA ASP A 129 -17.50 -17.78 1.62
C ASP A 129 -16.25 -18.07 2.47
N GLY A 130 -15.31 -17.11 2.57
CA GLY A 130 -14.10 -17.20 3.36
C GLY A 130 -13.02 -18.15 2.81
N SER A 131 -13.12 -18.57 1.55
CA SER A 131 -12.21 -19.57 0.96
C SER A 131 -10.96 -19.01 0.30
N THR A 132 -11.02 -17.79 -0.23
CA THR A 132 -9.95 -17.21 -1.05
C THR A 132 -9.65 -15.79 -0.64
N VAL A 133 -8.37 -15.48 -0.46
CA VAL A 133 -7.89 -14.13 -0.14
C VAL A 133 -7.12 -13.59 -1.33
N TYR A 134 -7.37 -12.31 -1.64
CA TYR A 134 -6.62 -11.52 -2.61
C TYR A 134 -5.94 -10.37 -1.87
N VAL A 135 -4.70 -10.04 -2.21
CA VAL A 135 -4.05 -8.82 -1.72
C VAL A 135 -3.46 -8.08 -2.89
N VAL A 136 -3.84 -6.81 -3.06
CA VAL A 136 -3.16 -5.91 -4.00
C VAL A 136 -2.17 -5.07 -3.24
N TYR A 137 -0.99 -4.86 -3.82
CA TYR A 137 -0.03 -3.88 -3.30
C TYR A 137 0.67 -3.11 -4.41
N ASN A 138 1.04 -1.87 -4.12
CA ASN A 138 2.06 -1.14 -4.86
C ASN A 138 3.42 -1.37 -4.21
N ALA A 139 4.47 -1.48 -5.02
CA ALA A 139 5.84 -1.59 -4.52
C ALA A 139 6.85 -0.85 -5.41
N PHE A 140 7.89 -0.34 -4.77
CA PHE A 140 9.09 0.12 -5.46
C PHE A 140 10.08 -1.03 -5.64
N THR A 141 10.74 -1.10 -6.80
CA THR A 141 11.70 -2.17 -7.13
C THR A 141 13.14 -1.69 -7.26
N THR A 142 13.37 -0.37 -7.37
CA THR A 142 14.72 0.21 -7.22
C THR A 142 15.02 0.46 -5.73
N PRO A 143 16.29 0.58 -5.30
CA PRO A 143 16.63 1.10 -3.97
C PRO A 143 16.24 2.57 -3.78
N TYR A 144 16.29 3.05 -2.53
CA TYR A 144 16.08 4.47 -2.22
C TYR A 144 17.06 5.36 -3.01
N GLN A 145 16.56 6.43 -3.63
CA GLN A 145 17.37 7.38 -4.38
C GLN A 145 17.67 8.62 -3.55
N ALA A 146 18.96 8.90 -3.34
CA ALA A 146 19.43 10.11 -2.67
C ALA A 146 19.53 11.32 -3.61
N ASN A 147 18.92 11.24 -4.78
CA ASN A 147 18.84 12.31 -5.78
C ASN A 147 17.50 12.22 -6.51
N THR A 148 17.17 13.27 -7.24
CA THR A 148 15.90 13.39 -7.96
C THR A 148 15.93 12.89 -9.40
N SER A 149 17.10 12.52 -9.94
CA SER A 149 17.29 12.19 -11.36
C SER A 149 17.41 10.70 -11.69
N ASN A 150 17.58 9.84 -10.68
CA ASN A 150 17.66 8.41 -10.85
C ASN A 150 16.25 7.79 -10.90
N PRO A 151 15.99 6.80 -11.77
CA PRO A 151 14.69 6.12 -11.88
C PRO A 151 14.17 5.51 -10.58
N ARG A 152 12.84 5.56 -10.43
CA ARG A 152 12.11 5.03 -9.27
C ARG A 152 11.02 4.09 -9.73
N ASP A 153 11.41 2.85 -9.96
CA ASP A 153 10.53 1.86 -10.55
C ASP A 153 9.40 1.47 -9.60
N LEU A 154 8.16 1.64 -10.06
CA LEU A 154 6.93 1.31 -9.38
C LEU A 154 6.19 0.19 -10.13
N VAL A 155 5.61 -0.73 -9.37
CA VAL A 155 4.73 -1.80 -9.87
C VAL A 155 3.46 -1.91 -9.01
N GLY A 156 2.41 -2.47 -9.60
CA GLY A 156 1.28 -3.05 -8.86
C GLY A 156 1.29 -4.56 -8.95
N VAL A 157 0.98 -5.25 -7.86
CA VAL A 157 0.98 -6.71 -7.77
C VAL A 157 -0.30 -7.19 -7.11
N VAL A 158 -0.88 -8.28 -7.63
CA VAL A 158 -2.03 -8.96 -7.04
C VAL A 158 -1.59 -10.36 -6.62
N MET A 159 -1.72 -10.64 -5.33
CA MET A 159 -1.43 -11.91 -4.70
C MET A 159 -2.74 -12.65 -4.42
N GLN A 160 -2.67 -13.98 -4.40
CA GLN A 160 -3.77 -14.86 -3.99
C GLN A 160 -3.28 -15.90 -2.99
N GLY A 161 -4.09 -16.14 -1.97
CA GLY A 161 -3.96 -17.22 -1.01
C GLY A 161 -5.28 -17.98 -0.85
N THR A 162 -5.18 -19.23 -0.41
CA THR A 162 -6.35 -20.08 -0.12
C THR A 162 -6.43 -20.32 1.38
N VAL A 163 -7.61 -20.12 1.97
CA VAL A 163 -7.88 -20.41 3.37
C VAL A 163 -8.04 -21.92 3.54
N ASN A 164 -7.21 -22.52 4.38
CA ASN A 164 -7.25 -23.96 4.64
C ASN A 164 -8.37 -24.32 5.64
N SER A 165 -8.57 -25.62 5.87
CA SER A 165 -9.59 -26.13 6.80
C SER A 165 -9.42 -25.69 8.26
N SER A 166 -8.25 -25.18 8.64
CA SER A 166 -7.97 -24.63 9.97
C SER A 166 -8.25 -23.12 10.05
N GLY A 167 -8.76 -22.49 8.99
CA GLY A 167 -9.07 -21.06 8.97
C GLY A 167 -7.85 -20.17 8.82
N VAL A 168 -6.77 -20.68 8.23
CA VAL A 168 -5.53 -19.93 7.98
C VAL A 168 -5.22 -19.89 6.49
N THR A 169 -4.84 -18.73 5.97
CA THR A 169 -4.39 -18.57 4.60
C THR A 169 -3.05 -19.28 4.39
N GLY A 170 -3.00 -20.16 3.38
CA GLY A 170 -1.83 -20.94 3.03
C GLY A 170 -0.76 -20.15 2.28
N SER A 171 -0.01 -20.84 1.40
CA SER A 171 1.01 -20.19 0.57
C SER A 171 0.40 -19.18 -0.41
N TRP A 172 1.13 -18.10 -0.65
CA TRP A 172 0.77 -17.05 -1.59
C TRP A 172 1.30 -17.32 -3.00
N SER A 173 0.53 -16.92 -3.99
CA SER A 173 0.92 -16.92 -5.41
C SER A 173 0.65 -15.55 -6.02
N THR A 174 1.48 -15.14 -6.98
CA THR A 174 1.27 -13.91 -7.76
C THR A 174 0.29 -14.20 -8.89
N LEU A 175 -0.88 -13.58 -8.85
CA LEU A 175 -1.86 -13.65 -9.93
C LEU A 175 -1.55 -12.65 -11.05
N ASN A 176 -1.11 -11.46 -10.68
CA ASN A 176 -0.79 -10.41 -11.64
C ASN A 176 0.36 -9.55 -11.15
N ARG A 177 1.19 -9.15 -12.10
CA ARG A 177 2.20 -8.10 -11.92
C ARG A 177 2.04 -7.10 -13.06
N GLY A 178 1.79 -5.85 -12.70
CA GLY A 178 1.73 -4.73 -13.63
C GLY A 178 3.07 -4.47 -14.30
N ALA A 179 3.03 -3.74 -15.41
CA ALA A 179 4.26 -3.24 -16.03
C ALA A 179 4.92 -2.22 -15.10
N THR A 180 6.25 -2.13 -15.17
CA THR A 180 7.02 -1.14 -14.42
C THR A 180 6.81 0.26 -15.00
N GLY A 181 6.63 1.25 -14.12
CA GLY A 181 6.66 2.68 -14.45
C GLY A 181 7.66 3.44 -13.58
N ASP A 182 8.08 4.62 -14.03
CA ASP A 182 8.96 5.50 -13.25
C ASP A 182 8.12 6.51 -12.47
N ALA A 183 8.16 6.43 -11.14
CA ALA A 183 7.37 7.28 -10.24
C ALA A 183 7.71 8.78 -10.37
N ARG A 184 8.92 9.11 -10.83
CA ARG A 184 9.32 10.51 -11.13
C ARG A 184 8.40 11.19 -12.13
N GLY A 185 7.79 10.40 -13.02
CA GLY A 185 6.83 10.88 -14.01
C GLY A 185 5.50 11.38 -13.42
N SER A 186 5.27 11.26 -12.12
CA SER A 186 4.09 11.81 -11.45
C SER A 186 4.44 12.86 -10.39
N SER A 187 3.47 13.68 -10.00
CA SER A 187 3.75 14.84 -9.16
C SER A 187 2.56 15.35 -8.39
N ALA A 188 2.83 15.80 -7.16
CA ALA A 188 1.90 16.67 -6.45
C ALA A 188 1.75 18.01 -7.20
N ASN A 189 0.65 18.71 -6.98
CA ASN A 189 0.37 19.98 -7.65
C ASN A 189 1.45 21.05 -7.42
N SER A 190 2.09 21.06 -6.24
CA SER A 190 3.18 21.98 -5.92
C SER A 190 4.52 21.63 -6.57
N GLN A 191 4.62 20.45 -7.21
CA GLN A 191 5.83 19.89 -7.82
C GLN A 191 7.01 19.61 -6.88
N ILE A 192 6.88 19.91 -5.59
CA ILE A 192 7.93 19.65 -4.59
C ILE A 192 8.15 18.16 -4.32
N ALA A 193 7.23 17.31 -4.78
CA ALA A 193 7.15 15.89 -4.45
C ALA A 193 6.55 15.10 -5.61
N GLU A 194 6.96 13.84 -5.75
CA GLU A 194 6.23 12.83 -6.50
C GLU A 194 4.88 12.54 -5.85
N PHE A 195 3.91 12.10 -6.65
CA PHE A 195 2.59 11.75 -6.12
C PHE A 195 1.94 10.65 -6.96
N LEU A 196 1.72 9.50 -6.35
CA LEU A 196 1.13 8.33 -7.03
C LEU A 196 -0.40 8.35 -7.00
N GLY A 197 -1.00 8.96 -5.98
CA GLY A 197 -2.41 8.77 -5.61
C GLY A 197 -2.55 7.98 -4.32
N ASP A 198 -3.75 8.00 -3.74
CA ASP A 198 -4.19 7.19 -2.60
C ASP A 198 -5.51 6.52 -3.03
N TYR A 199 -5.76 5.22 -2.93
CA TYR A 199 -4.95 4.08 -2.48
C TYR A 199 -5.09 2.93 -3.50
N VAL A 200 -4.56 1.75 -3.19
CA VAL A 200 -4.90 0.49 -3.88
C VAL A 200 -6.14 -0.15 -3.24
N TYR A 201 -6.92 -0.92 -4.00
CA TYR A 201 -8.08 -1.63 -3.48
C TYR A 201 -8.27 -2.98 -4.17
N ALA A 202 -8.71 -3.97 -3.40
CA ALA A 202 -9.16 -5.26 -3.91
C ALA A 202 -10.62 -5.50 -3.52
N VAL A 203 -11.30 -6.33 -4.31
CA VAL A 203 -12.63 -6.87 -4.03
C VAL A 203 -12.64 -8.35 -4.40
N ALA A 204 -13.46 -9.14 -3.70
CA ALA A 204 -13.58 -10.57 -3.93
C ALA A 204 -15.03 -11.00 -4.08
N THR A 205 -15.24 -11.97 -4.97
CA THR A 205 -16.46 -12.78 -5.06
C THR A 205 -16.13 -14.22 -4.66
N ASN A 206 -17.12 -15.10 -4.63
CA ASN A 206 -16.87 -16.53 -4.41
C ASN A 206 -16.05 -17.19 -5.55
N THR A 207 -15.88 -16.52 -6.69
CA THR A 207 -15.30 -17.14 -7.90
C THR A 207 -14.11 -16.40 -8.48
N PHE A 208 -13.98 -15.10 -8.21
CA PHE A 208 -12.88 -14.29 -8.71
C PHE A 208 -12.64 -13.07 -7.81
N GLY A 209 -11.43 -12.51 -7.90
CA GLY A 209 -11.05 -11.24 -7.32
C GLY A 209 -10.82 -10.19 -8.39
N ALA A 210 -10.96 -8.92 -8.01
CA ALA A 210 -10.53 -7.79 -8.82
C ALA A 210 -9.75 -6.81 -7.95
N ALA A 211 -8.82 -6.10 -8.56
CA ALA A 211 -7.98 -5.14 -7.87
C ALA A 211 -7.64 -3.94 -8.74
N VAL A 212 -7.37 -2.81 -8.09
CA VAL A 212 -6.89 -1.58 -8.70
C VAL A 212 -5.66 -1.05 -7.97
N TRP A 213 -4.73 -0.43 -8.70
CA TRP A 213 -3.53 0.18 -8.15
C TRP A 213 -3.10 1.44 -8.91
N ASN A 214 -2.29 2.27 -8.25
CA ASN A 214 -1.67 3.44 -8.89
C ASN A 214 -0.50 2.99 -9.78
N ASP A 215 -0.44 3.48 -11.01
CA ASP A 215 0.50 3.01 -12.01
C ASP A 215 1.09 4.19 -12.80
N THR A 216 2.40 4.14 -13.08
CA THR A 216 3.12 5.20 -13.77
C THR A 216 3.77 4.72 -15.06
N ARG A 217 3.37 3.55 -15.60
CA ARG A 217 4.00 2.97 -16.82
C ARG A 217 3.90 3.87 -18.06
N ASN A 218 2.90 4.75 -18.10
CA ASN A 218 2.65 5.67 -19.21
C ASN A 218 3.17 7.09 -18.91
N ALA A 219 3.64 7.33 -17.68
CA ALA A 219 4.19 8.61 -17.27
C ALA A 219 5.61 8.76 -17.81
N GLN A 220 5.93 9.97 -18.27
CA GLN A 220 7.29 10.33 -18.64
C GLN A 220 7.90 11.23 -17.57
N ASP A 221 9.15 10.95 -17.24
CA ASP A 221 9.97 11.81 -16.41
C ASP A 221 10.06 13.23 -16.98
N CYS A 222 10.18 14.21 -16.08
CA CYS A 222 10.38 15.62 -16.41
C CYS A 222 11.63 16.16 -15.71
N PRO A 223 12.79 16.18 -16.41
CA PRO A 223 14.06 16.61 -15.82
C PRO A 223 14.06 18.03 -15.24
N ALA A 224 13.18 18.90 -15.73
CA ALA A 224 12.99 20.25 -15.18
C ALA A 224 12.37 20.21 -13.77
N VAL A 225 11.44 19.27 -13.52
CA VAL A 225 10.83 19.05 -12.21
C VAL A 225 11.84 18.38 -11.27
N ASP A 226 12.63 17.42 -11.75
CA ASP A 226 13.73 16.83 -10.96
C ASP A 226 14.70 17.92 -10.50
N THR A 227 15.16 18.76 -11.42
CA THR A 227 16.04 19.90 -11.11
C THR A 227 15.40 20.84 -10.08
N TYR A 228 14.11 21.12 -10.22
CA TYR A 228 13.37 21.95 -9.26
C TYR A 228 13.36 21.32 -7.86
N ARG A 229 13.01 20.04 -7.76
CA ARG A 229 13.00 19.27 -6.50
C ARG A 229 14.40 19.21 -5.87
N GLU A 230 15.45 18.96 -6.66
CA GLU A 230 16.83 18.94 -6.19
C GLU A 230 17.25 20.27 -5.56
N ASN A 231 16.90 21.39 -6.21
CA ASN A 231 17.19 22.72 -5.69
C ASN A 231 16.48 22.99 -4.36
N LEU A 232 15.22 22.55 -4.20
CA LEU A 232 14.52 22.67 -2.93
C LEU A 232 15.23 21.88 -1.80
N GLN A 233 15.72 20.67 -2.10
CA GLN A 233 16.49 19.86 -1.15
C GLN A 233 17.80 20.54 -0.72
N GLN A 234 18.35 21.39 -1.59
CA GLN A 234 19.53 22.22 -1.31
C GLN A 234 19.18 23.58 -0.66
N GLY A 235 17.91 23.84 -0.36
CA GLY A 235 17.44 25.09 0.25
C GLY A 235 17.39 26.27 -0.72
N ILE A 236 17.35 26.02 -2.02
CA ILE A 236 17.33 27.04 -3.07
C ILE A 236 15.88 27.31 -3.49
N ALA A 237 15.43 28.54 -3.28
CA ALA A 237 14.09 28.97 -3.69
C ALA A 237 14.04 29.26 -5.19
N LEU A 238 13.25 28.47 -5.92
CA LEU A 238 12.98 28.63 -7.35
C LEU A 238 11.48 28.61 -7.62
N ASN A 239 11.09 29.10 -8.79
CA ASN A 239 9.74 28.88 -9.30
C ASN A 239 9.64 27.48 -9.90
N PRO A 240 8.50 26.78 -9.73
CA PRO A 240 8.28 25.49 -10.36
C PRO A 240 8.29 25.63 -11.89
N PRO A 241 8.80 24.63 -12.64
CA PRO A 241 8.72 24.61 -14.08
C PRO A 241 7.26 24.58 -14.55
N THR A 242 6.99 25.29 -15.64
CA THR A 242 5.64 25.40 -16.23
C THR A 242 5.42 24.45 -17.40
N SER A 243 6.45 23.72 -17.84
CA SER A 243 6.36 22.78 -18.96
C SER A 243 7.43 21.70 -18.88
N CYS A 244 7.05 20.49 -19.29
CA CYS A 244 7.93 19.34 -19.52
C CYS A 244 8.17 19.08 -21.03
N GLY A 245 7.78 20.02 -21.88
CA GLY A 245 7.75 19.88 -23.34
C GLY A 245 6.35 19.57 -23.88
N ALA A 246 6.09 19.97 -25.13
CA ALA A 246 4.75 19.96 -25.74
C ALA A 246 4.16 18.55 -25.96
N THR A 247 4.99 17.50 -25.94
CA THR A 247 4.58 16.10 -26.16
C THR A 247 4.82 15.22 -24.94
N SER A 248 5.16 15.81 -23.80
CA SER A 248 5.44 15.05 -22.57
C SER A 248 4.17 14.41 -22.02
N THR A 249 4.29 13.18 -21.53
CA THR A 249 3.26 12.50 -20.74
C THR A 249 3.51 12.58 -19.23
N PHE A 250 4.28 13.57 -18.77
CA PHE A 250 4.44 13.84 -17.34
C PHE A 250 3.08 14.11 -16.69
N GLY A 251 2.84 13.49 -15.54
CA GLY A 251 1.57 13.51 -14.84
C GLY A 251 0.57 12.42 -15.28
N ASN A 252 0.91 11.57 -16.26
CA ASN A 252 0.08 10.41 -16.63
C ASN A 252 0.25 9.25 -15.63
N SER A 253 -0.05 9.51 -14.36
CA SER A 253 -0.32 8.48 -13.37
C SER A 253 -1.76 7.98 -13.55
N ASP A 254 -1.90 6.68 -13.76
CA ASP A 254 -3.17 6.02 -14.07
C ASP A 254 -3.60 5.11 -12.91
N ILE A 255 -4.89 4.75 -12.90
CA ILE A 255 -5.38 3.61 -12.13
C ILE A 255 -5.47 2.41 -13.08
N TYR A 256 -4.65 1.39 -12.84
CA TYR A 256 -4.73 0.11 -13.54
C TYR A 256 -5.53 -0.90 -12.73
N SER A 257 -6.15 -1.84 -13.44
CA SER A 257 -6.96 -2.89 -12.84
C SER A 257 -6.57 -4.28 -13.33
N PHE A 258 -6.84 -5.28 -12.50
CA PHE A 258 -6.78 -6.70 -12.84
C PHE A 258 -8.03 -7.40 -12.32
N SER A 259 -8.49 -8.43 -13.03
CA SER A 259 -9.52 -9.35 -12.53
C SER A 259 -9.12 -10.78 -12.87
N SER A 260 -9.32 -11.70 -11.93
CA SER A 260 -9.19 -13.15 -12.16
C SER A 260 -10.47 -13.78 -12.70
N ALA A 261 -11.45 -12.97 -13.13
CA ALA A 261 -12.66 -13.47 -13.77
C ALA A 261 -12.32 -14.26 -15.06
N PRO A 262 -13.08 -15.32 -15.39
CA PRO A 262 -12.93 -16.07 -16.63
C PRO A 262 -13.18 -15.24 -17.90
#